data_AF-U2YTZ7-F1
#
_entry.id   AF-U2YTZ7-F1
#
_cell.length_a   1.000
_cell.length_b   1.000
_cell.length_c   1.000
_cell.angle_alpha   90.00
_cell.angle_beta   90.00
_cell.angle_gamma   90.00
#
_symmetry.space_group_name_H-M   'P 1'
#
loop_
_entity.id
_entity.type
_entity.pdbx_description
1 polymer ?
#
loop_
_entity_poly.entity_id
_entity_poly.type
_entity_poly.pdbx_seq_one_letter_code
_entity_poly.pdbx_strand_id
1 'polypeptide(L)'
;MRDRENDADLSRTLIHEYAHALLHFDVDDNTERAKREVEAEAVAYVVGRYCGLDTSGSAFYLAAWESDDPEVVRERLGRISWTAEELIDVLEDRLSQRY
;
A
#
# COMPACT_ATOMS: atom_id res chain seq x y z
N MET A 1 10.12 19.08 -14.44
CA MET A 1 9.86 17.63 -14.60
C MET A 1 10.34 16.87 -13.37
N ARG A 2 11.58 17.13 -12.90
CA ARG A 2 12.10 16.67 -11.59
C ARG A 2 11.19 16.89 -10.38
N ASP A 3 10.54 18.04 -10.28
CA ASP A 3 9.73 18.35 -9.08
C ASP A 3 8.49 17.44 -8.97
N ARG A 4 7.84 17.10 -10.11
CA ARG A 4 6.67 16.20 -10.11
C ARG A 4 7.03 14.74 -9.84
N GLU A 5 8.20 14.29 -10.28
CA GLU A 5 8.73 12.97 -9.93
C GLU A 5 8.99 12.90 -8.41
N ASN A 6 9.59 13.95 -7.84
CA ASN A 6 9.83 14.04 -6.41
C ASN A 6 8.54 14.02 -5.57
N ASP A 7 7.49 14.72 -6.02
CA ASP A 7 6.19 14.74 -5.34
C ASP A 7 5.48 13.38 -5.38
N ALA A 8 5.57 12.67 -6.50
CA ALA A 8 4.99 11.33 -6.65
C ALA A 8 5.70 10.31 -5.76
N ASP A 9 7.04 10.33 -5.74
CA ASP A 9 7.87 9.49 -4.87
C ASP A 9 7.58 9.75 -3.39
N LEU A 10 7.46 11.02 -3.00
CA LEU A 10 7.12 11.41 -1.63
C LEU A 10 5.71 10.96 -1.26
N SER A 11 4.73 11.18 -2.13
CA SER A 11 3.34 10.77 -1.90
C SER A 11 3.23 9.25 -1.74
N ARG A 12 3.91 8.48 -2.59
CA ARG A 12 3.99 7.03 -2.49
C ARG A 12 4.61 6.60 -1.16
N THR A 13 5.73 7.20 -0.77
CA THR A 13 6.40 6.89 0.50
C THR A 13 5.45 7.13 1.68
N LEU A 14 4.73 8.24 1.69
CA LEU A 14 3.76 8.55 2.75
C LEU A 14 2.60 7.55 2.80
N ILE A 15 2.07 7.16 1.64
CA ILE A 15 1.00 6.15 1.57
C ILE A 15 1.52 4.79 2.07
N HIS A 16 2.75 4.41 1.72
CA HIS A 16 3.40 3.18 2.18
C HIS A 16 3.53 3.12 3.70
N GLU A 17 4.10 4.16 4.32
CA GLU A 17 4.26 4.20 5.77
C GLU A 17 2.91 4.24 6.51
N TYR A 18 1.91 4.89 5.94
CA TYR A 18 0.56 4.88 6.50
C TYR A 18 -0.11 3.51 6.37
N ALA A 19 0.06 2.83 5.24
CA ALA A 19 -0.41 1.45 5.05
C ALA A 19 0.24 0.50 6.06
N HIS A 20 1.56 0.65 6.31
CA HIS A 20 2.26 -0.06 7.38
C HIS A 20 1.64 0.18 8.74
N ALA A 21 1.34 1.44 9.07
CA ALA A 21 0.69 1.77 10.34
C ALA A 21 -0.70 1.11 10.46
N LEU A 22 -1.51 1.07 9.40
CA LEU A 22 -2.83 0.43 9.43
C LEU A 22 -2.75 -1.10 9.53
N LEU A 23 -1.84 -1.73 8.79
CA LEU A 23 -1.71 -3.18 8.71
C LEU A 23 -0.93 -3.78 9.89
N HIS A 24 0.03 -3.05 10.45
CA HIS A 24 1.11 -3.62 11.26
C HIS A 24 1.50 -2.80 12.51
N PHE A 25 0.62 -1.92 13.01
CA PHE A 25 0.89 -1.00 14.14
C PHE A 25 1.58 -1.62 15.36
N ASP A 26 1.35 -2.90 15.66
CA ASP A 26 1.87 -3.59 16.86
C ASP A 26 2.52 -4.95 16.54
N VAL A 27 3.18 -5.07 15.37
CA VAL A 27 3.81 -6.33 14.93
C VAL A 27 5.34 -6.25 14.99
N ASP A 28 5.95 -6.92 15.97
CA ASP A 28 7.42 -7.01 16.15
C ASP A 28 8.04 -8.32 15.62
N ASP A 29 7.26 -9.14 14.90
CA ASP A 29 7.75 -10.42 14.37
C ASP A 29 8.63 -10.26 13.12
N ASN A 30 9.93 -10.13 13.33
CA ASN A 30 10.93 -9.98 12.27
C ASN A 30 10.89 -11.07 11.16
N THR A 31 10.33 -12.25 11.41
CA THR A 31 10.28 -13.32 10.39
C THR A 31 9.38 -12.99 9.21
N GLU A 32 8.38 -12.14 9.43
CA GLU A 32 7.38 -11.77 8.43
C GLU A 32 7.63 -10.39 7.81
N ARG A 33 8.74 -9.72 8.15
CA ARG A 33 9.03 -8.35 7.70
C ARG A 33 8.94 -8.20 6.18
N ALA A 34 9.56 -9.11 5.42
CA ALA A 34 9.55 -9.03 3.95
C ALA A 34 8.12 -9.10 3.38
N LYS A 35 7.25 -9.92 3.96
CA LYS A 35 5.85 -10.04 3.51
C LYS A 35 5.03 -8.80 3.89
N ARG A 36 5.33 -8.19 5.05
CA ARG A 36 4.71 -6.94 5.50
C ARG A 36 5.07 -5.76 4.60
N GLU A 37 6.34 -5.63 4.21
CA GLU A 37 6.75 -4.62 3.21
C GLU A 37 6.00 -4.79 1.90
N VAL A 38 5.76 -6.04 1.47
CA VAL A 38 5.01 -6.34 0.25
C VAL A 38 3.53 -5.95 0.38
N GLU A 39 2.90 -6.15 1.54
CA GLU A 39 1.52 -5.70 1.78
C GLU A 39 1.39 -4.17 1.73
N ALA A 40 2.27 -3.44 2.44
CA ALA A 40 2.26 -1.98 2.44
C ALA A 40 2.54 -1.40 1.05
N GLU A 41 3.50 -1.95 0.32
CA GLU A 41 3.83 -1.53 -1.04
C GLU A 41 2.65 -1.81 -2.01
N ALA A 42 1.94 -2.91 -1.83
CA ALA A 42 0.75 -3.23 -2.62
C ALA A 42 -0.39 -2.23 -2.38
N VAL A 43 -0.60 -1.81 -1.13
CA VAL A 43 -1.57 -0.74 -0.81
C VAL A 43 -1.14 0.59 -1.46
N ALA A 44 0.13 0.96 -1.32
CA ALA A 44 0.68 2.17 -1.94
C ALA A 44 0.54 2.19 -3.46
N TYR A 45 0.72 1.03 -4.10
CA TYR A 45 0.48 0.87 -5.53
C TYR A 45 -0.98 1.14 -5.90
N VAL A 46 -1.94 0.49 -5.24
CA VAL A 46 -3.38 0.61 -5.57
C VAL A 46 -3.85 2.04 -5.37
N VAL A 47 -3.55 2.64 -4.21
CA VAL A 47 -3.95 4.01 -3.89
C VAL A 47 -3.23 5.02 -4.79
N GLY A 48 -1.93 4.85 -5.04
CA GLY A 48 -1.17 5.70 -5.95
C GLY A 48 -1.73 5.67 -7.38
N ARG A 49 -2.12 4.49 -7.87
CA ARG A 49 -2.79 4.33 -9.17
C ARG A 49 -4.15 5.02 -9.19
N TYR A 50 -4.93 4.91 -8.12
CA TYR A 50 -6.21 5.61 -7.97
C TYR A 50 -6.00 7.14 -8.04
N CYS A 51 -4.98 7.67 -7.36
CA CYS A 51 -4.63 9.09 -7.37
C CYS A 51 -3.94 9.58 -8.67
N GLY A 52 -3.69 8.69 -9.64
CA GLY A 52 -2.99 9.04 -10.89
C GLY A 52 -1.49 9.32 -10.74
N LEU A 53 -0.87 8.81 -9.67
CA LEU A 53 0.58 8.91 -9.44
C LEU A 53 1.35 7.95 -10.35
N ASP A 54 2.59 8.33 -10.66
CA ASP A 54 3.54 7.37 -11.21
C ASP A 54 3.88 6.33 -10.15
N THR A 55 3.64 5.06 -10.48
CA THR A 55 3.88 3.91 -9.59
C THR A 55 4.91 2.95 -10.18
N SER A 56 5.69 3.43 -11.16
CA SER A 56 6.84 2.72 -11.66
C SER A 56 7.82 2.44 -10.51
N GLY A 57 8.09 1.15 -10.25
CA GLY A 57 8.92 0.69 -9.13
C GLY A 57 8.18 0.03 -7.95
N SER A 58 6.85 -0.04 -7.97
CA SER A 58 6.04 -0.76 -6.94
C SER A 58 5.72 -2.22 -7.28
N ALA A 59 6.08 -2.70 -8.46
CA ALA A 59 5.61 -3.98 -8.97
C ALA A 59 6.63 -5.10 -8.74
N PHE A 60 6.46 -5.92 -7.70
CA PHE A 60 6.94 -7.33 -7.59
C PHE A 60 6.47 -7.95 -6.26
N TYR A 61 5.28 -8.56 -6.20
CA TYR A 61 4.68 -9.00 -4.93
C TYR A 61 4.37 -10.50 -4.84
N LEU A 62 3.98 -11.15 -5.94
CA LEU A 62 3.61 -12.58 -5.90
C LEU A 62 4.79 -13.52 -5.60
N ALA A 63 6.00 -13.16 -6.02
CA ALA A 63 7.19 -13.98 -5.78
C ALA A 63 7.52 -14.11 -4.28
N ALA A 64 7.16 -13.12 -3.47
CA ALA A 64 7.36 -13.17 -2.01
C ALA A 64 6.44 -14.18 -1.31
N TRP A 65 5.39 -14.65 -1.99
CA TRP A 65 4.38 -15.57 -1.44
C TRP A 65 4.29 -16.88 -2.23
N GLU A 66 5.23 -17.17 -3.13
CA GLU A 66 5.20 -18.37 -3.99
C GLU A 66 5.11 -19.67 -3.18
N SER A 67 5.68 -19.69 -1.97
CA SER A 67 5.69 -20.86 -1.07
C SER A 67 4.63 -20.81 0.04
N ASP A 68 3.77 -19.78 0.07
CA ASP A 68 2.74 -19.64 1.10
C ASP A 68 1.48 -20.45 0.75
N ASP A 69 0.72 -20.84 1.77
CA ASP A 69 -0.58 -21.50 1.58
C ASP A 69 -1.54 -20.56 0.81
N PRO A 70 -2.28 -21.04 -0.20
CA PRO A 70 -3.26 -20.23 -0.93
C PRO A 70 -4.29 -19.52 -0.04
N GLU A 71 -4.68 -20.09 1.10
CA GLU A 71 -5.55 -19.42 2.08
C GLU A 71 -4.89 -18.21 2.71
N VAL A 72 -3.62 -18.33 3.10
CA VAL A 72 -2.83 -17.21 3.63
C VAL A 72 -2.71 -16.11 2.57
N VAL A 73 -2.40 -16.47 1.32
CA VAL A 73 -2.33 -15.49 0.22
C VAL A 73 -3.67 -14.77 0.03
N ARG A 74 -4.80 -15.49 0.07
CA ARG A 74 -6.13 -14.87 -0.02
C ARG A 74 -6.41 -13.91 1.14
N GLU A 75 -6.02 -14.27 2.35
CA GLU A 75 -6.18 -13.40 3.53
C GLU A 75 -5.37 -12.10 3.38
N ARG A 76 -4.11 -12.20 2.93
CA ARG A 76 -3.25 -11.03 2.67
C ARG A 76 -3.86 -10.12 1.61
N LEU A 77 -4.34 -10.70 0.51
CA LEU A 77 -5.02 -9.93 -0.54
C LEU A 77 -6.27 -9.23 0.00
N GLY A 78 -7.05 -9.90 0.86
CA GLY A 78 -8.21 -9.29 1.53
C GLY A 78 -7.81 -8.09 2.40
N ARG A 79 -6.75 -8.21 3.21
CA ARG A 79 -6.23 -7.12 4.03
C ARG A 79 -5.74 -5.94 3.19
N ILE A 80 -5.03 -6.20 2.08
CA ILE A 80 -4.58 -5.17 1.14
C ILE A 80 -5.77 -4.44 0.53
N SER A 81 -6.76 -5.18 0.01
CA SER A 81 -7.94 -4.58 -0.62
C SER A 81 -8.72 -3.69 0.34
N TRP A 82 -8.99 -4.18 1.55
CA TRP A 82 -9.71 -3.40 2.56
C TRP A 82 -8.93 -2.14 2.97
N THR A 83 -7.62 -2.26 3.21
CA THR A 83 -6.79 -1.10 3.61
C THR A 83 -6.72 -0.04 2.51
N ALA A 84 -6.64 -0.46 1.24
CA ALA A 84 -6.66 0.47 0.12
C ALA A 84 -8.01 1.18 -0.02
N GLU A 85 -9.13 0.47 0.19
CA GLU A 85 -10.48 1.04 0.19
C GLU A 85 -10.62 2.11 1.28
N GLU A 86 -10.26 1.80 2.53
CA GLU A 86 -10.31 2.77 3.65
C GLU A 86 -9.48 4.03 3.35
N LEU A 87 -8.30 3.88 2.76
CA LEU A 87 -7.44 5.00 2.38
C LEU A 87 -8.09 5.87 1.29
N ILE A 88 -8.69 5.24 0.28
CA ILE A 88 -9.39 5.95 -0.79
C ILE A 88 -10.60 6.70 -0.24
N ASP A 89 -11.40 6.06 0.62
CA ASP A 89 -12.58 6.67 1.24
C ASP A 89 -12.19 7.91 2.06
N VAL A 90 -11.11 7.82 2.86
CA VAL A 90 -10.59 8.97 3.60
C VAL A 90 -10.16 10.11 2.66
N LEU A 91 -9.57 9.81 1.52
CA LEU A 91 -9.18 10.81 0.52
C LEU A 91 -10.42 11.46 -0.12
N GLU A 92 -11.42 10.68 -0.50
CA GLU A 92 -12.67 11.15 -1.08
C GLU A 92 -13.46 12.05 -0.10
N ASP A 93 -13.57 11.63 1.16
CA ASP A 93 -14.23 12.41 2.22
C ASP A 93 -13.53 13.76 2.47
N ARG A 94 -12.20 13.80 2.39
CA ARG A 94 -11.44 15.05 2.52
C ARG A 94 -11.62 15.96 1.32
N LEU A 95 -11.78 15.39 0.12
CA LEU A 95 -12.05 16.16 -1.10
C LEU A 95 -13.47 16.72 -1.09
N SER A 96 -14.46 15.95 -0.62
CA SER A 96 -15.86 16.39 -0.54
C SER A 96 -16.07 17.51 0.47
N GLN A 97 -15.30 17.54 1.58
CA GLN A 97 -15.34 18.63 2.57
C GLN A 97 -14.64 19.93 2.13
N ARG A 98 -13.95 19.92 0.98
CA ARG A 98 -13.20 21.08 0.47
C ARG A 98 -14.01 21.92 -0.54
N TYR A 99 -15.17 21.41 -0.95
CA TYR A 99 -16.14 22.06 -1.85
C TYR A 99 -17.47 22.30 -1.13
#